data_AF-Q97C25-F1
#
_entry.id   AF-Q97C25-F1
#
_cell.length_a   1.000
_cell.length_b   1.000
_cell.length_c   1.000
_cell.angle_alpha   90.00
_cell.angle_beta   90.00
_cell.angle_gamma   90.00
#
_symmetry.space_group_name_H-M   'P 1'
#
loop_
_entity.id
_entity.type
_entity.pdbx_description
1 polymer ?
#
loop_
_entity_poly.entity_id
_entity_poly.type
_entity_poly.pdbx_seq_one_letter_code
_entity_poly.pdbx_strand_id
1 'polypeptide(L)'
;MLYMKATIIKKGDIRKLLKETRTENKADGKASVAAKILSDFGQEVVFIKSYDGEDIDLKVKNVKDEYRYIKVIRSNKGFFKIASFDIAHRIVGNRTLFDIIMESEKFNSSIRGEILNMVNFQMKRRAAIWVLFDSEKGTLYPLNTKSVIDIILHDLEYRYERGMIDKHVDIEVPTTFIENFWARYLKSKNKTPHEVWRSMIV
;
A
#
# COMPACT_ATOMS: atom_id res chain seq x y z
N MET A 1 26.38 6.18 -13.49
CA MET A 1 25.05 5.76 -12.99
C MET A 1 25.19 4.30 -12.56
N LEU A 2 25.31 4.03 -11.26
CA LEU A 2 25.50 2.67 -10.74
C LEU A 2 24.18 1.91 -10.89
N TYR A 3 24.14 0.88 -11.74
CA TYR A 3 23.02 -0.05 -11.82
C TYR A 3 22.87 -0.77 -10.48
N MET A 4 21.90 -0.36 -9.65
CA MET A 4 21.56 -1.10 -8.43
C MET A 4 21.01 -2.48 -8.83
N LYS A 5 21.66 -3.53 -8.35
CA LYS A 5 21.38 -4.92 -8.74
C LYS A 5 20.20 -5.44 -7.92
N ALA A 6 19.06 -5.68 -8.58
CA ALA A 6 17.90 -6.29 -7.92
C ALA A 6 18.24 -7.67 -7.34
N THR A 7 17.78 -7.93 -6.13
CA THR A 7 17.93 -9.24 -5.46
C THR A 7 16.81 -10.16 -5.91
N ILE A 8 17.15 -11.33 -6.48
CA ILE A 8 16.18 -12.35 -6.87
C ILE A 8 15.99 -13.33 -5.72
N ILE A 9 14.75 -13.51 -5.30
CA ILE A 9 14.35 -14.38 -4.20
C ILE A 9 13.47 -15.51 -4.76
N LYS A 10 13.87 -16.77 -4.53
CA LYS A 10 13.12 -17.96 -4.97
C LYS A 10 12.56 -18.74 -3.79
N LYS A 11 11.63 -19.65 -4.07
CA LYS A 11 10.98 -20.50 -3.05
C LYS A 11 11.96 -21.35 -2.23
N GLY A 12 13.07 -21.78 -2.84
CA GLY A 12 14.12 -22.54 -2.13
C GLY A 12 14.87 -21.72 -1.07
N ASP A 13 14.88 -20.39 -1.18
CA ASP A 13 15.68 -19.50 -0.32
C ASP A 13 14.92 -19.03 0.92
N ILE A 14 13.61 -19.29 1.02
CA ILE A 14 12.70 -18.73 2.04
C ILE A 14 13.20 -18.99 3.46
N ARG A 15 13.59 -20.23 3.79
CA ARG A 15 13.98 -20.59 5.17
C ARG A 15 15.22 -19.83 5.63
N LYS A 16 16.18 -19.62 4.72
CA LYS A 16 17.41 -18.87 4.99
C LYS A 16 17.09 -17.40 5.23
N LEU A 17 16.32 -16.78 4.33
CA LEU A 17 15.95 -15.36 4.40
C LEU A 17 15.07 -15.04 5.61
N LEU A 18 14.12 -15.91 5.97
CA LEU A 18 13.30 -15.74 7.18
C LEU A 18 14.11 -15.86 8.48
N LYS A 19 15.23 -16.59 8.47
CA LYS A 19 16.13 -16.71 9.62
C LYS A 19 17.01 -15.48 9.77
N GLU A 20 17.62 -15.03 8.67
CA GLU A 20 18.46 -13.83 8.59
C GLU A 20 17.69 -12.56 9.00
N THR A 21 16.44 -12.43 8.53
CA THR A 21 15.58 -11.28 8.86
C THR A 21 15.08 -11.24 10.31
N ARG A 22 15.14 -12.36 11.04
CA ARG A 22 14.89 -12.39 12.49
C ARG A 22 16.11 -12.01 13.32
N THR A 23 17.31 -12.12 12.74
CA THR A 23 18.58 -11.90 13.44
C THR A 23 19.11 -10.49 13.22
N GLU A 24 18.82 -9.88 12.07
CA GLU A 24 19.28 -8.53 11.76
C GLU A 24 18.12 -7.54 11.89
N ASN A 25 18.16 -6.75 12.96
CA ASN A 25 17.23 -5.65 13.24
C ASN A 25 17.48 -4.43 12.33
N LYS A 26 17.82 -4.67 11.06
CA LYS A 26 18.21 -3.65 10.07
C LYS A 26 17.31 -3.76 8.84
N ALA A 27 17.11 -2.60 8.22
CA ALA A 27 16.61 -2.20 6.90
C ALA A 27 16.27 -3.22 5.77
N ASP A 28 16.38 -4.53 5.94
CA ASP A 28 16.16 -5.60 4.95
C ASP A 28 14.66 -5.95 4.74
N GLY A 29 13.79 -4.97 5.00
CA GLY A 29 12.34 -5.14 5.11
C GLY A 29 11.62 -5.63 3.86
N LYS A 30 12.20 -5.40 2.68
CA LYS A 30 11.60 -5.83 1.41
C LYS A 30 11.87 -7.31 1.15
N ALA A 31 13.08 -7.78 1.45
CA ALA A 31 13.43 -9.20 1.34
C ALA A 31 12.63 -10.06 2.32
N SER A 32 12.43 -9.59 3.57
CA SER A 32 11.58 -10.28 4.54
C SER A 32 10.12 -10.38 4.07
N VAL A 33 9.58 -9.30 3.50
CA VAL A 33 8.22 -9.29 2.95
C VAL A 33 8.11 -10.19 1.73
N ALA A 34 9.11 -10.20 0.83
CA ALA A 34 9.15 -11.11 -0.30
C ALA A 34 9.18 -12.59 0.15
N ALA A 35 9.98 -12.92 1.16
CA ALA A 35 10.01 -14.26 1.74
C ALA A 35 8.66 -14.64 2.37
N LYS A 36 7.99 -13.69 3.06
CA LYS A 36 6.65 -13.90 3.62
C LYS A 36 5.59 -14.09 2.53
N ILE A 37 5.64 -13.32 1.45
CA ILE A 37 4.77 -13.52 0.27
C ILE A 37 4.97 -14.92 -0.31
N LEU A 38 6.22 -15.37 -0.49
CA LEU A 38 6.49 -16.71 -1.01
C LEU A 38 6.07 -17.82 -0.03
N SER A 39 6.14 -17.57 1.27
CA SER A 39 5.66 -18.51 2.29
C SER A 39 4.14 -18.66 2.24
N ASP A 40 3.41 -17.54 2.18
CA ASP A 40 1.96 -17.52 2.30
C ASP A 40 1.25 -17.75 0.95
N PHE A 41 1.90 -17.37 -0.16
CA PHE A 41 1.32 -17.33 -1.50
C PHE A 41 2.24 -17.87 -2.61
N GLY A 42 3.28 -18.63 -2.28
CA GLY A 42 4.28 -19.11 -3.25
C GLY A 42 3.85 -20.28 -4.13
N GLN A 43 2.55 -20.53 -4.32
CA GLN A 43 2.07 -21.50 -5.30
C GLN A 43 2.00 -20.88 -6.71
N GLU A 44 1.65 -19.59 -6.78
CA GLU A 44 1.48 -18.84 -8.02
C GLU A 44 2.74 -18.07 -8.45
N VAL A 45 3.80 -18.14 -7.65
CA VAL A 45 5.00 -17.30 -7.80
C VAL A 45 6.22 -18.14 -8.18
N VAL A 46 6.90 -17.74 -9.26
CA VAL A 46 8.18 -18.33 -9.69
C VAL A 46 9.34 -17.72 -8.89
N PHE A 47 9.42 -16.38 -8.86
CA PHE A 47 10.40 -15.63 -8.08
C PHE A 47 9.92 -14.21 -7.82
N ILE A 48 10.55 -13.55 -6.86
CA ILE A 48 10.35 -12.14 -6.55
C ILE A 48 11.68 -11.40 -6.71
N LYS A 49 11.67 -10.26 -7.40
CA LYS A 49 12.78 -9.30 -7.42
C LYS A 49 12.51 -8.21 -6.39
N SER A 50 13.45 -7.94 -5.51
CA SER A 50 13.42 -6.80 -4.59
C SER A 50 14.29 -5.65 -5.13
N TYR A 51 13.78 -4.42 -5.05
CA TYR A 51 14.47 -3.21 -5.51
C TYR A 51 14.64 -2.22 -4.35
N ASP A 52 15.81 -1.60 -4.26
CA ASP A 52 16.10 -0.53 -3.32
C ASP A 52 16.05 0.81 -4.06
N GLY A 53 15.33 1.79 -3.48
CA GLY A 53 15.25 3.15 -4.02
C GLY A 53 14.33 3.38 -5.23
N GLU A 54 13.52 2.41 -5.64
CA GLU A 54 12.51 2.59 -6.71
C GLU A 54 11.10 2.88 -6.15
N ASP A 55 10.23 3.49 -6.98
CA ASP A 55 8.79 3.65 -6.71
C ASP A 55 8.05 2.33 -6.45
N ILE A 56 8.66 1.21 -6.85
CA ILE A 56 8.17 -0.16 -6.72
C ILE A 56 9.15 -0.94 -5.85
N ASP A 57 8.63 -1.65 -4.85
CA ASP A 57 9.47 -2.40 -3.91
C ASP A 57 9.79 -3.79 -4.43
N LEU A 58 8.79 -4.47 -5.01
CA LEU A 58 8.95 -5.83 -5.51
C LEU A 58 8.38 -6.01 -6.92
N LYS A 59 8.99 -6.91 -7.69
CA LYS A 59 8.43 -7.39 -8.97
C LYS A 59 8.30 -8.91 -8.90
N VAL A 60 7.05 -9.38 -8.95
CA VAL A 60 6.74 -10.80 -8.88
C VAL A 60 6.58 -11.36 -10.28
N LYS A 61 7.25 -12.48 -10.55
CA LYS A 61 7.03 -13.29 -11.75
C LYS A 61 6.07 -14.42 -11.40
N ASN A 62 4.91 -14.46 -12.04
CA ASN A 62 3.92 -15.51 -11.81
C ASN A 62 4.18 -16.74 -12.69
N VAL A 63 3.48 -17.83 -12.40
CA VAL A 63 3.58 -19.10 -13.16
C VAL A 63 3.05 -19.02 -14.60
N LYS A 64 2.29 -17.97 -14.94
CA LYS A 64 1.82 -17.68 -16.32
C LYS A 64 2.82 -16.84 -17.13
N ASP A 65 4.04 -16.67 -16.63
CA ASP A 65 5.06 -15.82 -17.24
C ASP A 65 4.71 -14.32 -17.30
N GLU A 66 3.79 -13.84 -16.45
CA GLU A 66 3.49 -12.42 -16.32
C GLU A 66 4.26 -11.78 -15.15
N TYR A 67 4.42 -10.46 -15.23
CA TYR A 67 5.01 -9.67 -14.15
C TYR A 67 3.98 -8.77 -13.48
N ARG A 68 4.01 -8.75 -12.15
CA ARG A 68 3.23 -7.81 -11.34
C ARG A 68 4.16 -7.03 -10.43
N TYR A 69 3.85 -5.75 -10.29
CA TYR A 69 4.60 -4.83 -9.45
C TYR A 69 3.90 -4.66 -8.12
N ILE A 70 4.69 -4.66 -7.05
CA ILE A 70 4.19 -4.56 -5.68
C ILE A 70 4.84 -3.37 -4.99
N LYS A 71 3.99 -2.57 -4.36
CA LYS A 71 4.39 -1.55 -3.40
C LYS A 71 4.11 -2.07 -2.00
N VAL A 72 5.11 -1.99 -1.13
CA VAL A 72 5.09 -2.50 0.23
C VAL A 72 5.04 -1.32 1.20
N ILE A 73 4.05 -1.31 2.08
CA ILE A 73 3.99 -0.37 3.21
C ILE A 73 4.06 -1.19 4.48
N ARG A 74 5.10 -0.96 5.29
CA ARG A 74 5.26 -1.62 6.58
C ARG A 74 4.60 -0.80 7.67
N SER A 75 3.97 -1.47 8.64
CA SER A 75 3.52 -0.79 9.84
C SER A 75 4.71 -0.38 10.70
N ASN A 76 4.56 0.74 11.40
CA ASN A 76 5.47 1.22 12.43
C ASN A 76 4.64 1.70 13.62
N LYS A 77 4.94 1.21 14.83
CA LYS A 77 4.23 1.55 16.08
C LYS A 77 2.70 1.43 15.97
N GLY A 78 2.20 0.37 15.35
CA GLY A 78 0.76 0.17 15.16
C GLY A 78 0.07 1.00 14.06
N PHE A 79 0.81 1.73 13.22
CA PHE A 79 0.24 2.53 12.11
C PHE A 79 0.86 2.20 10.76
N PHE A 80 0.06 2.33 9.70
CA PHE A 80 0.54 2.35 8.31
C PHE A 80 0.53 3.79 7.79
N LYS A 81 1.71 4.30 7.39
CA LYS A 81 1.81 5.55 6.63
C LYS A 81 1.59 5.28 5.15
N ILE A 82 0.39 5.56 4.65
CA ILE A 82 -0.05 5.20 3.30
C ILE A 82 0.45 6.20 2.25
N ALA A 83 0.24 7.49 2.53
CA ALA A 83 0.56 8.58 1.62
C ALA A 83 0.64 9.90 2.39
N SER A 84 1.27 10.90 1.77
CA SER A 84 1.38 12.26 2.29
C SER A 84 0.94 13.22 1.19
N PHE A 85 -0.02 14.09 1.49
CA PHE A 85 -0.60 15.00 0.52
C PHE A 85 -0.37 16.45 0.92
N ASP A 86 0.09 17.25 -0.04
CA ASP A 86 0.19 18.70 0.13
C ASP A 86 -1.03 19.38 -0.50
N ILE A 87 -2.07 19.54 0.32
CA ILE A 87 -3.38 20.06 -0.11
C ILE A 87 -3.28 21.57 -0.39
N ALA A 88 -2.43 22.28 0.34
CA ALA A 88 -2.25 23.72 0.17
C ALA A 88 -1.60 24.10 -1.18
N HIS A 89 -0.74 23.24 -1.74
CA HIS A 89 -0.15 23.50 -3.05
C HIS A 89 -1.00 23.02 -4.24
N ARG A 90 -2.12 22.33 -3.98
CA ARG A 90 -3.02 21.89 -5.04
C ARG A 90 -3.94 23.03 -5.46
N ILE A 91 -3.64 23.67 -6.59
CA ILE A 91 -4.48 24.74 -7.16
C ILE A 91 -5.68 24.14 -7.92
N VAL A 92 -6.87 24.66 -7.65
CA VAL A 92 -8.14 24.34 -8.33
C VAL A 92 -8.78 25.67 -8.75
N GLY A 93 -8.72 25.99 -10.04
CA GLY A 93 -9.10 27.32 -10.53
C GLY A 93 -8.20 28.41 -9.95
N ASN A 94 -8.78 29.34 -9.19
CA ASN A 94 -8.08 30.46 -8.57
C ASN A 94 -7.81 30.27 -7.06
N ARG A 95 -8.06 29.08 -6.53
CA ARG A 95 -8.01 28.79 -5.08
C ARG A 95 -7.19 27.54 -4.81
N THR A 96 -6.73 27.38 -3.58
CA THR A 96 -6.14 26.10 -3.16
C THR A 96 -7.24 25.10 -2.80
N LEU A 97 -6.97 23.81 -2.97
CA LEU A 97 -7.87 22.75 -2.52
C LEU A 97 -8.11 22.85 -1.00
N PHE A 98 -7.12 23.33 -0.24
CA PHE A 98 -7.25 23.58 1.19
C PHE A 98 -8.33 24.63 1.47
N ASP A 99 -8.29 25.78 0.80
CA ASP A 99 -9.29 26.84 0.99
C ASP A 99 -10.69 26.35 0.62
N ILE A 100 -10.81 25.58 -0.47
CA ILE A 100 -12.08 24.98 -0.90
C ILE A 100 -12.63 24.02 0.16
N ILE A 101 -11.78 23.21 0.78
CA ILE A 101 -12.19 22.28 1.84
C ILE A 101 -12.64 23.05 3.08
N MET A 102 -11.85 24.03 3.53
CA MET A 102 -12.11 24.77 4.77
C MET A 102 -13.39 25.60 4.72
N GLU A 103 -13.77 26.10 3.55
CA GLU A 103 -15.00 26.89 3.38
C GLU A 103 -16.23 26.06 3.03
N SER A 104 -16.04 24.78 2.73
CA SER A 104 -17.17 23.91 2.43
C SER A 104 -17.87 23.49 3.71
N GLU A 105 -19.20 23.50 3.69
CA GLU A 105 -20.04 22.96 4.78
C GLU A 105 -20.09 21.42 4.78
N LYS A 106 -19.81 20.79 3.64
CA LYS A 106 -19.82 19.33 3.48
C LYS A 106 -18.67 18.82 2.63
N PHE A 107 -18.28 17.56 2.85
CA PHE A 107 -17.36 16.83 1.98
C PHE A 107 -18.08 16.38 0.69
N ASN A 108 -18.34 17.34 -0.19
CA ASN A 108 -19.17 17.13 -1.38
C ASN A 108 -18.43 16.37 -2.51
N SER A 109 -19.18 16.00 -3.56
CA SER A 109 -18.65 15.26 -4.71
C SER A 109 -17.55 16.01 -5.48
N SER A 110 -17.57 17.34 -5.49
CA SER A 110 -16.53 18.16 -6.14
C SER A 110 -15.21 18.07 -5.38
N ILE A 111 -15.22 18.24 -4.06
CA ILE A 111 -14.04 18.06 -3.19
C ILE A 111 -13.48 16.65 -3.32
N ARG A 112 -14.37 15.64 -3.26
CA ARG A 112 -13.99 14.24 -3.43
C ARG A 112 -13.34 14.00 -4.79
N GLY A 113 -13.85 14.62 -5.85
CA GLY A 113 -13.29 14.56 -7.20
C GLY A 113 -11.88 15.15 -7.28
N GLU A 114 -11.63 16.31 -6.67
CA GLU A 114 -10.29 16.93 -6.67
C GLU A 114 -9.27 16.15 -5.84
N ILE A 115 -9.68 15.62 -4.70
CA ILE A 115 -8.85 14.72 -3.88
C ILE A 115 -8.51 13.47 -4.68
N LEU A 116 -9.49 12.84 -5.34
CA LEU A 116 -9.26 11.69 -6.20
C LEU A 116 -8.27 12.01 -7.32
N ASN A 117 -8.38 13.17 -7.96
CA ASN A 117 -7.45 13.60 -8.99
C ASN A 117 -6.02 13.76 -8.44
N MET A 118 -5.87 14.37 -7.27
CA MET A 118 -4.59 14.51 -6.58
C MET A 118 -3.97 13.15 -6.22
N VAL A 119 -4.76 12.26 -5.61
CA VAL A 119 -4.34 10.90 -5.22
C VAL A 119 -3.89 10.11 -6.45
N ASN A 120 -4.69 10.12 -7.52
CA ASN A 120 -4.37 9.41 -8.76
C ASN A 120 -3.10 9.95 -9.44
N PHE A 121 -2.88 11.26 -9.40
CA PHE A 121 -1.68 11.88 -9.93
C PHE A 121 -0.44 11.42 -9.14
N GLN A 122 -0.49 11.48 -7.81
CA GLN A 122 0.64 11.14 -6.95
C GLN A 122 0.96 9.64 -6.94
N MET A 123 -0.05 8.78 -7.00
CA MET A 123 0.14 7.33 -7.09
C MET A 123 0.60 6.86 -8.48
N LYS A 124 0.81 7.78 -9.43
CA LYS A 124 1.36 7.55 -10.78
C LYS A 124 0.69 6.39 -11.53
N ARG A 125 -0.64 6.26 -11.59
CA ARG A 125 -1.47 5.34 -12.44
C ARG A 125 -1.03 3.86 -12.67
N ARG A 126 0.10 3.39 -12.16
CA ARG A 126 0.62 2.05 -12.41
C ARG A 126 -0.25 1.11 -11.60
N ALA A 127 -0.85 0.13 -12.27
CA ALA A 127 -1.58 -0.95 -11.61
C ALA A 127 -0.60 -1.80 -10.78
N ALA A 128 -0.32 -1.32 -9.58
CA ALA A 128 0.47 -2.02 -8.59
C ALA A 128 -0.45 -2.70 -7.59
N ILE A 129 0.01 -3.86 -7.12
CA ILE A 129 -0.55 -4.50 -5.93
C ILE A 129 0.08 -3.78 -4.74
N TRP A 130 -0.74 -3.35 -3.80
CA TRP A 130 -0.27 -2.77 -2.55
C TRP A 130 -0.27 -3.86 -1.50
N VAL A 131 0.82 -3.99 -0.75
CA VAL A 131 0.93 -4.95 0.34
C VAL A 131 1.20 -4.17 1.60
N LEU A 132 0.19 -4.07 2.47
CA LEU A 132 0.39 -3.56 3.82
C LEU A 132 0.90 -4.72 4.67
N PHE A 133 2.09 -4.57 5.26
CA PHE A 133 2.72 -5.59 6.10
C PHE A 133 2.73 -5.13 7.56
N ASP A 134 1.94 -5.79 8.40
CA ASP A 134 1.98 -5.56 9.83
C ASP A 134 3.27 -6.18 10.40
N SER A 135 4.24 -5.32 10.72
CA SER A 135 5.55 -5.71 11.23
C SER A 135 5.49 -6.41 12.59
N GLU A 136 4.46 -6.14 13.39
CA GLU A 136 4.31 -6.70 14.74
C GLU A 136 3.68 -8.10 14.69
N LYS A 137 2.62 -8.27 13.88
CA LYS A 137 1.91 -9.54 13.71
C LYS A 137 2.50 -10.45 12.64
N GLY A 138 3.30 -9.90 11.72
CA GLY A 138 3.79 -10.60 10.54
C GLY A 138 2.70 -10.87 9.49
N THR A 139 1.60 -10.12 9.51
CA THR A 139 0.43 -10.32 8.63
C THR A 139 0.54 -9.48 7.36
N LEU A 140 0.16 -10.05 6.21
CA LEU A 140 0.10 -9.36 4.92
C LEU A 140 -1.34 -9.05 4.54
N TYR A 141 -1.58 -7.82 4.07
CA TYR A 141 -2.86 -7.37 3.52
C TYR A 141 -2.67 -6.92 2.06
N PRO A 142 -2.88 -7.81 1.07
CA PRO A 142 -2.83 -7.46 -0.34
C PRO A 142 -4.06 -6.62 -0.73
N LEU A 143 -3.83 -5.43 -1.27
CA LEU A 143 -4.86 -4.47 -1.67
C LEU A 143 -4.64 -4.06 -3.13
N ASN A 144 -5.72 -3.84 -3.85
CA ASN A 144 -5.64 -3.17 -5.14
C ASN A 144 -5.61 -1.64 -4.91
N THR A 145 -5.26 -0.90 -5.96
CA THR A 145 -5.18 0.56 -5.90
C THR A 145 -6.51 1.20 -5.49
N LYS A 146 -7.65 0.63 -5.92
CA LYS A 146 -8.99 1.13 -5.53
C LYS A 146 -9.21 1.04 -4.02
N SER A 147 -8.90 -0.09 -3.40
CA SER A 147 -9.03 -0.26 -1.95
C SER A 147 -8.13 0.70 -1.16
N VAL A 148 -6.92 0.97 -1.64
CA VAL A 148 -6.03 1.98 -1.03
C VAL A 148 -6.62 3.39 -1.15
N ILE A 149 -7.18 3.73 -2.30
CA ILE A 149 -7.88 5.01 -2.51
C ILE A 149 -9.09 5.14 -1.57
N ASP A 150 -9.89 4.08 -1.42
CA ASP A 150 -11.05 4.07 -0.52
C ASP A 150 -10.62 4.32 0.95
N ILE A 151 -9.49 3.74 1.37
CA ILE A 151 -8.90 3.98 2.70
C ILE A 151 -8.46 5.44 2.86
N ILE A 152 -7.76 6.00 1.86
CA ILE A 152 -7.30 7.41 1.88
C ILE A 152 -8.50 8.35 1.99
N LEU A 153 -9.53 8.13 1.17
CA LEU A 153 -10.74 8.96 1.18
C LEU A 153 -11.47 8.88 2.51
N HIS A 154 -11.60 7.69 3.09
CA HIS A 154 -12.21 7.51 4.40
C HIS A 154 -11.46 8.29 5.50
N ASP A 155 -10.13 8.26 5.49
CA ASP A 155 -9.33 9.02 6.47
C ASP A 155 -9.49 10.54 6.30
N LEU A 156 -9.48 11.03 5.06
CA LEU A 156 -9.69 12.46 4.76
C LEU A 156 -11.10 12.93 5.14
N GLU A 157 -12.12 12.14 4.84
CA GLU A 157 -13.51 12.44 5.20
C GLU A 157 -13.67 12.49 6.72
N TYR A 158 -13.11 11.51 7.44
CA TYR A 158 -13.09 11.49 8.91
C TYR A 158 -12.40 12.73 9.51
N ARG A 159 -11.24 13.13 8.96
CA ARG A 159 -10.53 14.34 9.43
C ARG A 159 -11.32 15.60 9.16
N TYR A 160 -11.95 15.70 8.00
CA TYR A 160 -12.80 16.83 7.64
C TYR A 160 -13.97 16.98 8.62
N GLU A 161 -14.69 15.90 8.92
CA GLU A 161 -15.82 15.90 9.87
C GLU A 161 -15.41 16.32 11.30
N ARG A 162 -14.13 16.15 11.63
CA ARG A 162 -13.56 16.50 12.94
C ARG A 162 -12.86 17.86 12.96
N GLY A 163 -12.83 18.58 11.84
CA GLY A 163 -12.09 19.85 11.72
C GLY A 163 -10.57 19.67 11.85
N MET A 164 -10.03 18.51 11.49
CA MET A 164 -8.61 18.13 11.61
C MET A 164 -7.90 18.06 10.25
N ILE A 165 -8.36 18.82 9.26
CA ILE A 165 -7.68 18.91 7.96
C ILE A 165 -6.59 19.97 8.04
N ASP A 166 -5.35 19.52 7.90
CA ASP A 166 -4.18 20.37 7.78
C ASP A 166 -3.83 20.66 6.32
N LYS A 167 -3.00 21.68 6.11
CA LYS A 167 -2.44 22.02 4.78
C LYS A 167 -1.62 20.87 4.18
N HIS A 168 -0.92 20.13 5.04
CA HIS A 168 -0.19 18.92 4.71
C HIS A 168 -0.81 17.76 5.48
N VAL A 169 -1.30 16.74 4.78
CA VAL A 169 -2.00 15.61 5.39
C VAL A 169 -1.22 14.33 5.19
N ASP A 170 -0.75 13.78 6.30
CA ASP A 170 -0.21 12.42 6.36
C ASP A 170 -1.35 11.42 6.62
N ILE A 171 -1.62 10.54 5.65
CA ILE A 171 -2.58 9.44 5.79
C ILE A 171 -1.91 8.32 6.58
N GLU A 172 -2.16 8.33 7.89
CA GLU A 172 -1.70 7.32 8.83
C GLU A 172 -2.91 6.57 9.38
N VAL A 173 -2.98 5.27 9.09
CA VAL A 173 -4.12 4.43 9.48
C VAL A 173 -3.69 3.36 10.48
N PRO A 174 -4.44 3.16 11.58
CA PRO A 174 -4.13 2.11 12.55
C PRO A 174 -4.13 0.71 11.92
N THR A 175 -3.24 -0.18 12.38
CA THR A 175 -3.22 -1.58 11.91
C THR A 175 -4.55 -2.28 12.18
N THR A 176 -5.20 -1.98 13.31
CA THR A 176 -6.52 -2.50 13.69
C THR A 176 -7.62 -2.06 12.72
N PHE A 177 -7.53 -0.84 12.17
CA PHE A 177 -8.47 -0.39 11.15
C PHE A 177 -8.34 -1.24 9.88
N ILE A 178 -7.10 -1.49 9.42
CA ILE A 178 -6.83 -2.32 8.24
C ILE A 178 -7.25 -3.77 8.47
N GLU A 179 -7.00 -4.33 9.65
CA GLU A 179 -7.44 -5.68 10.02
C GLU A 179 -8.98 -5.81 9.94
N ASN A 180 -9.70 -4.86 10.52
CA ASN A 180 -11.16 -4.81 10.48
C ASN A 180 -11.71 -4.56 9.08
N PHE A 181 -11.06 -3.70 8.30
CA PHE A 181 -11.38 -3.46 6.89
C PHE A 181 -11.23 -4.76 6.09
N TRP A 182 -10.12 -5.48 6.29
CA TRP A 182 -9.81 -6.70 5.57
C TRP A 182 -10.76 -7.84 5.93
N ALA A 183 -11.04 -8.04 7.22
CA ALA A 183 -12.02 -9.04 7.65
C ALA A 183 -13.40 -8.79 7.02
N ARG A 184 -13.85 -7.54 6.98
CA ARG A 184 -15.11 -7.15 6.31
C ARG A 184 -15.04 -7.38 4.80
N TYR A 185 -13.92 -7.02 4.16
CA TYR A 185 -13.71 -7.25 2.73
C TYR A 185 -13.82 -8.74 2.38
N LEU A 186 -13.05 -9.60 3.05
CA LEU A 186 -13.05 -11.04 2.84
C LEU A 186 -14.44 -11.65 3.05
N LYS A 187 -15.12 -11.27 4.14
CA LYS A 187 -16.49 -11.72 4.43
C LYS A 187 -17.47 -11.30 3.33
N SER A 188 -17.44 -10.03 2.91
CA SER A 188 -18.37 -9.50 1.89
C SER A 188 -18.16 -10.12 0.51
N LYS A 189 -16.92 -10.53 0.20
CA LYS A 189 -16.56 -11.16 -1.08
C LYS A 189 -16.61 -12.68 -1.03
N ASN A 190 -16.81 -13.26 0.15
CA ASN A 190 -16.69 -14.70 0.40
C ASN A 190 -15.38 -15.27 -0.18
N LYS A 191 -14.25 -14.62 0.13
CA LYS A 191 -12.91 -15.01 -0.34
C LYS A 191 -11.95 -15.20 0.80
N THR A 192 -11.00 -16.10 0.62
CA THR A 192 -9.82 -16.26 1.46
C THR A 192 -8.71 -15.28 1.04
N PRO A 193 -7.72 -14.99 1.92
CA PRO A 193 -6.57 -14.17 1.55
C PRO A 193 -5.83 -14.69 0.30
N HIS A 194 -5.71 -16.01 0.18
CA HIS A 194 -5.03 -16.66 -0.94
C HIS A 194 -5.78 -16.46 -2.26
N GLU A 195 -7.11 -16.58 -2.28
CA GLU A 195 -7.90 -16.31 -3.48
C GLU A 195 -7.84 -14.85 -3.91
N VAL A 196 -7.78 -13.92 -2.95
CA VAL A 196 -7.60 -12.50 -3.26
C VAL A 196 -6.23 -12.26 -3.90
N TRP A 197 -5.16 -12.78 -3.28
CA TRP A 197 -3.82 -12.71 -3.84
C TRP A 197 -3.76 -13.28 -5.26
N ARG A 198 -4.28 -14.50 -5.45
CA ARG A 198 -4.34 -15.16 -6.77
C ARG A 198 -5.03 -14.29 -7.80
N SER A 199 -6.14 -13.64 -7.45
CA SER A 199 -6.87 -12.75 -8.37
C SER A 199 -6.13 -11.45 -8.72
N MET A 200 -5.15 -11.04 -7.92
CA MET A 200 -4.33 -9.86 -8.18
C MET A 200 -3.08 -10.19 -9.01
N ILE A 201 -2.58 -11.42 -8.88
CA ILE A 201 -1.33 -11.82 -9.51
C ILE A 201 -1.50 -12.60 -10.82
N VAL A 202 -2.62 -13.28 -11.03
CA VAL A 202 -2.90 -14.24 -12.13
C VAL A 202 -3.94 -13.73 -13.12
#